data_AF-A0A834ZNV2-F1
#
_entry.id   AF-A0A834ZNV2-F1
#
_cell.length_a   1.000
_cell.length_b   1.000
_cell.length_c   1.000
_cell.angle_alpha   90.00
_cell.angle_beta   90.00
_cell.angle_gamma   90.00
#
_symmetry.space_group_name_H-M   'P 1'
#
loop_
_entity.id
_entity.type
_entity.pdbx_description
1 polymer ?
#
loop_
_entity_poly.entity_id
_entity_poly.type
_entity_poly.pdbx_seq_one_letter_code
_entity_poly.pdbx_strand_id
1 'polypeptide(L)'
;MDLTQKKIEGLLREESIVNLYGIRVYFVGNLKLLNKLVRLAAEEKAMAATAKTKAVLLICIAYTSTNEESYEEKCGDLNSSGACNGLIGGVGGTNIKLVDLEKHMYMAVSPDPDILIRSSWRDPAE
;
A
#
# COMPACT_ATOMS: atom_id res chain seq x y z
N MET A 1 9.14 -18.53 -3.08
CA MET A 1 8.61 -17.26 -3.66
C MET A 1 9.64 -16.66 -4.61
N ASP A 2 10.31 -17.53 -5.37
CA ASP A 2 11.60 -17.17 -5.97
C ASP A 2 11.38 -16.32 -7.22
N LEU A 3 10.23 -16.51 -7.88
CA LEU A 3 9.80 -15.68 -9.00
C LEU A 3 9.64 -14.22 -8.58
N THR A 4 8.96 -13.95 -7.46
CA THR A 4 8.74 -12.59 -6.97
C THR A 4 10.06 -11.89 -6.68
N GLN A 5 10.96 -12.55 -5.95
CA GLN A 5 12.29 -12.01 -5.67
C GLN A 5 13.06 -11.71 -6.97
N LYS A 6 13.14 -12.68 -7.89
CA LYS A 6 13.83 -12.52 -9.18
C LYS A 6 13.24 -11.38 -10.01
N LYS A 7 11.92 -11.18 -9.98
CA LYS A 7 11.25 -10.10 -10.70
C LYS A 7 11.55 -8.74 -10.07
N ILE A 8 11.53 -8.62 -8.75
CA ILE A 8 11.90 -7.39 -8.05
C ILE A 8 13.35 -7.01 -8.36
N GLU A 9 14.28 -7.96 -8.25
CA GLU A 9 15.69 -7.73 -8.58
C GLU A 9 15.89 -7.37 -10.06
N GLY A 10 15.15 -8.01 -10.96
CA GLY A 10 15.17 -7.69 -12.39
C GLY A 10 14.64 -6.28 -12.71
N LEU A 11 13.63 -5.80 -11.97
CA LEU A 11 13.11 -4.44 -12.11
C LEU A 11 14.14 -3.36 -11.71
N LEU A 12 15.15 -3.70 -10.90
CA LEU A 12 16.15 -2.75 -10.40
C LEU A 12 17.45 -2.73 -11.18
N ARG A 13 17.61 -3.62 -12.17
CA ARG A 13 18.77 -3.58 -13.06
C ARG A 13 18.85 -2.23 -13.77
N GLU A 14 20.05 -1.70 -14.00
CA GLU A 14 20.25 -0.37 -14.62
C GLU A 14 19.56 -0.25 -15.99
N GLU A 15 19.52 -1.33 -16.76
CA GLU A 15 18.84 -1.42 -18.06
C GLU A 15 17.33 -1.75 -17.97
N SER A 16 16.73 -1.70 -16.78
CA SER A 16 15.32 -2.00 -16.64
C SER A 16 14.44 -0.87 -17.19
N ILE A 17 13.26 -1.23 -17.70
CA ILE A 17 12.26 -0.26 -18.16
C ILE A 17 11.91 0.77 -17.07
N VAL A 18 11.96 0.36 -15.81
CA VAL A 18 11.70 1.21 -14.64
C VAL A 18 12.73 2.34 -14.58
N ASN A 19 14.01 1.99 -14.74
CA ASN A 19 15.10 2.96 -14.68
C ASN A 19 15.17 3.86 -15.91
N LEU A 20 15.01 3.30 -17.11
CA LEU A 20 15.06 4.05 -18.36
C LEU A 20 13.92 5.08 -18.47
N TYR A 21 12.69 4.66 -18.17
CA TYR A 21 11.52 5.52 -18.33
C TYR A 21 11.17 6.34 -17.09
N GLY A 22 11.90 6.12 -15.99
CA GLY A 22 11.73 6.90 -14.76
C GLY A 22 10.44 6.58 -14.02
N ILE A 23 10.16 5.29 -13.86
CA ILE A 23 8.99 4.78 -13.16
C ILE A 23 9.31 4.65 -11.67
N ARG A 24 8.42 5.15 -10.81
CA ARG A 24 8.40 4.87 -9.38
C ARG A 24 7.69 3.57 -9.12
N VAL A 25 8.25 2.69 -8.32
CA VAL A 25 7.59 1.43 -7.96
C VAL A 25 7.23 1.44 -6.49
N TYR A 26 5.99 1.09 -6.19
CA TYR A 26 5.50 0.85 -4.83
C TYR A 26 4.98 -0.57 -4.71
N PHE A 27 5.31 -1.24 -3.60
CA PHE A 27 4.70 -2.51 -3.23
C PHE A 27 3.67 -2.25 -2.13
N VAL A 28 2.43 -2.67 -2.37
CA VAL A 28 1.29 -2.42 -1.47
C VAL A 28 0.64 -3.74 -1.03
N GLY A 29 0.21 -3.80 0.23
CA GLY A 29 -0.34 -5.00 0.88
C GLY A 29 0.42 -5.38 2.15
N ASN A 30 0.13 -6.55 2.70
CA ASN A 30 0.72 -6.99 3.97
C ASN A 30 2.11 -7.61 3.76
N LEU A 31 3.13 -6.76 3.65
CA LEU A 31 4.52 -7.18 3.43
C LEU A 31 5.11 -7.99 4.60
N LYS A 32 4.50 -7.95 5.80
CA LYS A 32 4.91 -8.75 6.96
C LYS A 32 4.72 -10.25 6.72
N LEU A 33 3.81 -10.64 5.82
CA LEU A 33 3.57 -12.04 5.44
C LEU A 33 4.62 -12.57 4.46
N LEU A 34 5.44 -11.69 3.87
CA LEU A 34 6.47 -12.09 2.92
C LEU A 34 7.72 -12.56 3.66
N ASN A 35 8.47 -13.45 3.01
CA ASN A 35 9.77 -13.84 3.53
C ASN A 35 10.72 -12.62 3.59
N LYS A 36 11.69 -12.68 4.49
CA LYS A 36 12.64 -11.58 4.72
C LYS A 36 13.34 -11.12 3.44
N LEU A 37 13.71 -12.03 2.55
CA LEU A 37 14.42 -11.70 1.30
C LEU A 37 13.55 -10.86 0.36
N VAL A 38 12.30 -11.27 0.13
CA VAL A 38 11.35 -10.56 -0.73
C VAL A 38 10.99 -9.21 -0.12
N ARG A 39 10.77 -9.15 1.19
CA ARG A 39 10.47 -7.89 1.88
C ARG A 39 11.61 -6.88 1.75
N LEU A 40 12.85 -7.29 2.02
CA LEU A 40 14.02 -6.41 1.87
C LEU A 40 14.23 -5.98 0.41
N ALA A 41 13.98 -6.89 -0.55
CA ALA A 41 14.05 -6.53 -1.96
C ALA A 41 12.98 -5.49 -2.36
N ALA A 42 11.76 -5.61 -1.83
CA ALA A 42 10.67 -4.67 -2.09
C ALA A 42 10.89 -3.32 -1.41
N GLU A 43 11.08 -3.30 -0.09
CA GLU A 43 11.15 -2.08 0.73
C GLU A 43 12.48 -1.35 0.56
N GLU A 44 13.58 -2.01 0.87
CA GLU A 44 14.89 -1.35 0.97
C GLU A 44 15.57 -1.17 -0.38
N LYS A 45 15.35 -2.10 -1.33
CA LYS A 45 15.98 -1.99 -2.65
C LYS A 45 15.09 -1.30 -3.66
N ALA A 46 13.85 -1.76 -3.83
CA ALA A 46 13.04 -1.28 -4.94
C ALA A 46 12.38 0.07 -4.69
N MET A 47 11.69 0.23 -3.57
CA MET A 47 11.01 1.49 -3.25
C MET A 47 12.02 2.62 -2.96
N ALA A 48 13.17 2.30 -2.35
CA ALA A 48 14.22 3.30 -2.09
C ALA A 48 14.99 3.71 -3.36
N ALA A 49 15.27 2.78 -4.28
CA ALA A 49 16.02 3.11 -5.51
C ALA A 49 15.17 3.86 -6.55
N THR A 50 13.83 3.77 -6.46
CA THR A 50 12.92 4.41 -7.41
C THR A 50 12.37 5.72 -6.82
N ALA A 51 13.04 6.83 -7.12
CA ALA A 51 12.64 8.18 -6.69
C ALA A 51 12.10 9.08 -7.83
N LYS A 52 11.77 8.48 -8.97
CA LYS A 52 11.48 9.20 -10.23
C LYS A 52 9.98 9.44 -10.38
N THR A 53 9.58 10.52 -11.06
CA THR A 53 8.19 11.02 -11.00
C THR A 53 7.38 10.87 -12.28
N LYS A 54 7.95 10.30 -13.36
CA LYS A 54 7.28 10.29 -14.67
C LYS A 54 6.06 9.36 -14.71
N ALA A 55 6.13 8.25 -14.00
CA ALA A 55 5.02 7.32 -13.84
C ALA A 55 5.14 6.60 -12.50
N VAL A 56 4.01 6.18 -11.93
CA VAL A 56 3.98 5.38 -10.70
C VAL A 56 3.35 4.03 -11.01
N LEU A 57 4.03 2.95 -10.59
CA LEU A 57 3.57 1.58 -10.69
C LEU A 57 3.35 1.03 -9.28
N LEU A 58 2.09 0.79 -8.91
CA LEU A 58 1.72 0.12 -7.68
C LEU A 58 1.57 -1.38 -7.96
N ILE A 59 2.29 -2.21 -7.20
CA ILE A 59 2.26 -3.67 -7.30
C ILE A 59 1.65 -4.23 -6.01
N CYS A 60 0.42 -4.72 -6.11
CA CYS A 60 -0.27 -5.36 -5.00
C CYS A 60 0.32 -6.76 -4.73
N ILE A 61 0.90 -6.99 -3.54
CA ILE A 61 1.46 -8.27 -3.12
C ILE A 61 0.97 -8.60 -1.70
N ALA A 62 0.47 -9.83 -1.50
CA ALA A 62 -0.20 -10.21 -0.25
C ALA A 62 -1.29 -9.19 0.13
N TYR A 63 -2.08 -8.80 -0.89
CA TYR A 63 -3.06 -7.73 -0.84
C TYR A 63 -4.46 -8.31 -0.99
N THR A 64 -5.38 -7.88 -0.14
CA THR A 64 -6.81 -8.19 -0.18
C THR A 64 -7.56 -6.96 0.32
N SER A 65 -8.72 -6.63 -0.25
CA SER A 65 -9.50 -5.48 0.22
C SER A 65 -9.79 -5.53 1.74
N THR A 66 -10.05 -6.72 2.27
CA THR A 66 -10.24 -6.93 3.72
C THR A 66 -8.99 -6.60 4.55
N ASN A 67 -7.78 -6.77 4.00
CA ASN A 67 -6.56 -6.40 4.71
C ASN A 67 -6.23 -4.91 4.63
N GLU A 68 -6.91 -4.16 3.75
CA GLU A 68 -6.88 -2.70 3.76
C GLU A 68 -7.77 -2.11 4.86
N GLU A 69 -8.83 -2.84 5.23
CA GLU A 69 -9.85 -2.41 6.19
C GLU A 69 -9.53 -2.79 7.66
N SER A 70 -8.42 -3.48 7.94
CA SER A 70 -8.03 -3.81 9.32
C SER A 70 -7.41 -2.59 10.01
N TYR A 71 -8.28 -1.69 10.47
CA TYR A 71 -7.99 -0.41 11.16
C TYR A 71 -7.56 -0.52 12.62
N GLU A 72 -7.45 -1.72 13.19
CA GLU A 72 -7.31 -1.87 14.64
C GLU A 72 -6.01 -1.26 15.21
N GLU A 73 -4.94 -1.12 14.44
CA GLU A 73 -3.63 -0.73 15.00
C GLU A 73 -3.28 0.77 14.93
N LYS A 74 -4.05 1.60 14.18
CA LYS A 74 -3.67 3.02 13.91
C LYS A 74 -4.62 4.09 14.45
N CYS A 75 -5.70 3.72 15.13
CA CYS A 75 -6.51 4.69 15.88
C CYS A 75 -5.78 5.23 17.13
N GLY A 76 -4.61 4.68 17.49
CA GLY A 76 -3.78 5.18 18.59
C GLY A 76 -3.09 6.52 18.32
N ASP A 77 -2.80 6.84 17.06
CA ASP A 77 -2.01 8.04 16.69
C ASP A 77 -2.84 9.31 16.53
N LEU A 78 -4.18 9.20 16.43
CA LEU A 78 -5.09 10.35 16.41
C LEU A 78 -5.14 11.10 17.75
N ASN A 79 -4.57 10.54 18.82
CA ASN A 79 -4.48 11.18 20.13
C ASN A 79 -3.25 12.09 20.31
N SER A 80 -2.34 12.14 19.33
CA SER A 80 -1.08 12.91 19.43
C SER A 80 -1.15 14.31 18.81
N SER A 81 -2.28 14.70 18.22
CA SER A 81 -2.53 16.09 17.80
C SER A 81 -3.56 16.71 18.76
N GLY A 82 -3.05 17.45 19.75
CA GLY A 82 -3.83 17.98 20.84
C GLY A 82 -4.93 18.95 20.42
N ALA A 83 -6.18 18.57 20.70
CA ALA A 83 -7.27 19.46 21.08
C ALA A 83 -8.49 18.65 21.55
N CYS A 84 -8.43 18.07 22.75
CA CYS A 84 -9.66 17.74 23.50
C CYS A 84 -9.70 18.57 24.78
N ASN A 85 -10.00 19.86 24.62
CA ASN A 85 -10.59 20.61 25.74
C ASN A 85 -12.04 20.17 25.88
N GLY A 86 -12.30 19.35 26.90
CA GLY A 86 -13.55 19.24 27.65
C GLY A 86 -14.82 18.85 26.89
N LEU A 87 -15.37 17.67 27.22
CA LEU A 87 -16.62 17.57 27.98
C LEU A 87 -16.91 16.11 28.33
N ILE A 88 -17.33 15.94 29.58
CA ILE A 88 -17.68 14.68 30.24
C ILE A 88 -18.98 14.13 29.67
N GLY A 89 -19.00 12.83 29.32
CA GLY A 89 -20.25 12.04 29.29
C GLY A 89 -20.47 11.15 28.06
N GLY A 90 -20.21 9.84 28.20
CA GLY A 90 -20.90 8.78 27.46
C GLY A 90 -20.24 8.30 26.16
N VAL A 91 -19.67 7.08 26.21
CA VAL A 91 -19.25 6.19 25.10
C VAL A 91 -18.60 6.93 23.93
N GLY A 92 -17.27 7.09 24.02
CA GLY A 92 -16.43 7.73 23.01
C GLY A 92 -16.49 7.01 21.66
N GLY A 93 -17.49 7.36 20.86
CA GLY A 93 -17.49 7.12 19.43
C GLY A 93 -16.38 7.97 18.84
N THR A 94 -15.29 7.33 18.46
CA THR A 94 -14.30 7.94 17.57
C THR A 94 -15.04 8.33 16.30
N ASN A 95 -15.18 9.64 16.07
CA ASN A 95 -15.87 10.17 14.90
C ASN A 95 -14.93 10.04 13.69
N ILE A 96 -14.68 8.80 13.26
CA ILE A 96 -13.77 8.46 12.17
C ILE A 96 -14.42 8.96 10.89
N LYS A 97 -13.80 9.97 10.27
CA LYS A 97 -14.25 10.45 8.97
C LYS A 97 -13.73 9.53 7.89
N LEU A 98 -14.51 9.39 6.82
CA LEU A 98 -14.12 8.63 5.63
C LEU A 98 -12.79 9.14 5.03
N VAL A 99 -12.54 10.45 5.09
CA VAL A 99 -11.26 11.06 4.67
C VAL A 99 -10.07 10.59 5.52
N ASP A 100 -10.30 10.29 6.81
CA ASP A 100 -9.26 9.76 7.68
C ASP A 100 -9.02 8.28 7.38
N LEU A 101 -10.04 7.55 6.91
CA LEU A 101 -9.90 6.19 6.40
C LEU A 101 -9.07 6.19 5.10
N GLU A 102 -9.47 6.94 4.08
CA GLU A 102 -8.81 6.92 2.78
C GLU A 102 -7.30 7.23 2.87
N LYS A 103 -6.90 8.14 3.77
CA LYS A 103 -5.48 8.47 4.02
C LYS A 103 -4.64 7.33 4.58
N HIS A 104 -5.25 6.34 5.23
CA HIS A 104 -4.56 5.23 5.87
C HIS A 104 -4.61 3.93 5.07
N MET A 105 -5.33 3.89 3.95
CA MET A 105 -5.32 2.77 3.01
C MET A 105 -3.93 2.59 2.38
N TYR A 106 -3.58 1.36 1.99
CA TYR A 106 -2.31 1.12 1.29
C TYR A 106 -2.22 1.89 -0.04
N MET A 107 -3.38 2.10 -0.69
CA MET A 107 -3.47 2.83 -1.95
C MET A 107 -3.38 4.36 -1.81
N ALA A 108 -3.38 4.92 -0.60
CA ALA A 108 -3.36 6.38 -0.34
C ALA A 108 -2.17 7.12 -0.96
N VAL A 109 -1.14 6.40 -1.41
CA VAL A 109 0.03 6.93 -2.11
C VAL A 109 -0.29 7.40 -3.55
N SER A 110 -1.43 7.00 -4.11
CA SER A 110 -1.86 7.27 -5.48
C SER A 110 -3.31 7.76 -5.49
N PRO A 111 -3.73 8.57 -6.49
CA PRO A 111 -5.15 8.81 -6.72
C PRO A 111 -5.92 7.52 -7.03
N ASP A 112 -7.24 7.58 -6.86
CA ASP A 112 -8.15 6.48 -7.15
C ASP A 112 -8.10 6.07 -8.62
N PRO A 113 -8.20 4.76 -8.92
CA PRO A 113 -8.16 4.29 -10.30
C PRO A 113 -9.45 4.64 -11.06
N ASP A 114 -9.33 5.25 -12.24
CA ASP A 114 -10.48 5.53 -13.12
C ASP A 114 -11.06 4.27 -13.76
N ILE A 115 -10.22 3.25 -14.01
CA ILE A 115 -10.58 2.03 -14.75
C ILE A 115 -10.01 0.81 -14.04
N LEU A 116 -10.87 -0.15 -13.71
CA LEU A 116 -10.49 -1.47 -13.23
C LEU A 116 -10.66 -2.51 -14.34
N ILE A 117 -9.54 -3.11 -14.76
CA ILE A 117 -9.53 -4.16 -15.79
C ILE A 117 -9.25 -5.51 -15.12
N ARG A 118 -10.18 -6.45 -15.26
CA ARG A 118 -10.01 -7.85 -14.86
C ARG A 118 -10.05 -8.72 -16.11
N SER A 119 -8.91 -9.33 -16.45
CA SER A 119 -8.75 -10.10 -17.69
C SER A 119 -9.39 -11.49 -17.67
N SER A 120 -9.68 -12.05 -16.48
CA SER A 120 -10.34 -13.36 -16.35
C SER A 120 -11.77 -13.24 -15.81
N TRP A 121 -12.70 -13.92 -16.48
CA TRP A 121 -14.05 -14.16 -15.97
C TRP A 121 -13.98 -15.23 -14.89
N ARG A 122 -14.62 -14.98 -13.74
CA ARG A 122 -14.94 -16.01 -12.74
C ARG A 122 -16.46 -15.93 -12.58
N ASP A 123 -17.15 -17.02 -12.88
CA ASP A 123 -18.59 -17.11 -12.56
C ASP A 123 -18.75 -16.94 -11.03
N PRO A 124 -19.65 -16.06 -10.57
CA PRO A 124 -19.80 -15.75 -9.15
C PRO A 124 -20.42 -16.90 -8.31
N ALA A 125 -20.56 -18.11 -8.86
CA ALA A 125 -21.27 -19.24 -8.27
C ALA A 125 -20.37 -20.39 -7.76
N GLU A 126 -19.05 -20.24 -7.78
CA GLU A 126 -18.07 -21.13 -7.13
C GLU A 126 -17.32 -20.40 -5.99
#